data_AF-A0A8T3RW80-F1
#
_entry.id   AF-A0A8T3RW80-F1
#
_cell.length_a   1.000
_cell.length_b   1.000
_cell.length_c   1.000
_cell.angle_alpha   90.00
_cell.angle_beta   90.00
_cell.angle_gamma   90.00
#
_symmetry.space_group_name_H-M   'P 1'
#
loop_
_entity.id
_entity.type
_entity.pdbx_description
1 polymer ?
#
loop_
_entity_poly.entity_id
_entity_poly.type
_entity_poly.pdbx_seq_one_letter_code
_entity_poly.pdbx_strand_id
1 'polypeptide(L)'
;IHIDCRATIGEVGHTEHNLRKLGKAGAKRWRGVRPTVRGVAMNPVDHPHGGGEGKTSGGRHPVSPWGVPTKGYKTRENKRTDGMILRRRKRGVR
;
A
#
# COMPACT_ATOMS: atom_id res chain seq x y z
N ILE A 1 -20.28 16.08 0.25
CA ILE A 1 -19.46 17.22 0.74
C ILE A 1 -20.45 18.29 1.18
N HIS A 2 -20.25 18.95 2.33
CA HIS A 2 -21.15 20.01 2.78
C HIS A 2 -20.95 21.27 1.95
N ILE A 3 -21.99 22.09 1.80
CA ILE A 3 -21.92 23.31 0.98
C ILE A 3 -20.91 24.32 1.50
N ASP A 4 -20.70 24.36 2.83
CA ASP A 4 -19.76 25.28 3.49
C ASP A 4 -18.30 24.81 3.46
N CYS A 5 -18.00 23.67 2.83
CA CYS A 5 -16.62 23.19 2.73
C CYS A 5 -15.78 24.12 1.83
N ARG A 6 -14.60 24.52 2.30
CA ARG A 6 -13.66 25.37 1.55
C ARG A 6 -12.88 24.56 0.51
N ALA A 7 -12.59 25.20 -0.62
CA ALA A 7 -11.73 24.67 -1.67
C ALA A 7 -10.89 25.80 -2.28
N THR A 8 -9.75 25.46 -2.88
CA THR A 8 -8.87 26.39 -3.59
C THR A 8 -8.94 26.08 -5.08
N ILE A 9 -9.00 27.12 -5.92
CA ILE A 9 -8.97 26.98 -7.38
C ILE A 9 -7.52 26.75 -7.82
N GLY A 10 -7.28 25.67 -8.56
CA GLY A 10 -5.98 25.35 -9.15
C GLY A 10 -5.57 23.90 -8.95
N GLU A 11 -4.32 23.61 -9.30
CA GLU A 11 -3.68 22.31 -9.14
C GLU A 11 -2.54 22.38 -8.13
N VAL A 12 -2.21 21.25 -7.52
CA VAL A 12 -1.02 21.16 -6.66
C VAL A 12 0.22 21.23 -7.56
N GLY A 13 1.14 22.16 -7.29
CA GLY A 13 2.40 22.27 -8.02
C GLY A 13 3.31 21.04 -7.86
N HIS A 14 4.44 21.01 -8.59
CA HIS A 14 5.39 19.88 -8.60
C HIS A 14 4.80 18.59 -9.19
N THR A 15 4.10 18.70 -10.32
CA THR A 15 3.46 17.60 -11.05
C THR A 15 4.43 16.46 -11.42
N GLU A 16 5.69 16.78 -11.69
CA GLU A 16 6.73 15.82 -12.04
C GLU A 16 7.33 15.05 -10.85
N HIS A 17 6.85 15.28 -9.62
CA HIS A 17 7.40 14.64 -8.42
C HIS A 17 7.47 13.11 -8.52
N ASN A 18 6.47 12.51 -9.18
CA ASN A 18 6.35 11.06 -9.37
C ASN A 18 7.42 10.50 -10.33
N LEU A 19 8.01 11.31 -11.21
CA LEU A 19 9.02 10.87 -12.18
C LEU A 19 10.43 10.78 -11.55
N ARG A 20 10.61 11.32 -10.34
CA ARG A 20 11.91 11.39 -9.68
C ARG A 20 12.45 10.01 -9.29
N LYS A 21 13.68 9.70 -9.71
CA LYS A 21 14.44 8.53 -9.25
C LYS A 21 15.42 8.91 -8.12
N LEU A 22 15.52 8.07 -7.09
CA LEU A 22 16.38 8.35 -5.91
C LEU A 22 17.85 7.94 -6.10
N GLY A 23 18.16 7.09 -7.08
CA GLY A 23 19.52 6.69 -7.48
C GLY A 23 20.25 5.74 -6.50
N LYS A 24 20.23 6.00 -5.19
CA LYS A 24 20.92 5.19 -4.18
C LYS A 24 20.07 4.90 -2.95
N ALA A 25 20.39 3.83 -2.23
CA ALA A 25 19.69 3.45 -0.99
C ALA A 25 19.76 4.55 0.08
N GLY A 26 20.90 5.25 0.20
CA GLY A 26 21.09 6.35 1.16
C GLY A 26 20.09 7.51 0.97
N ALA A 27 19.68 7.79 -0.27
CA ALA A 27 18.70 8.85 -0.53
C ALA A 27 17.31 8.53 0.03
N LYS A 28 16.95 7.24 0.13
CA LYS A 28 15.73 6.77 0.80
C LYS A 28 15.85 6.89 2.33
N ARG A 29 17.05 6.65 2.87
CA ARG A 29 17.34 6.79 4.32
C ARG A 29 17.26 8.23 4.80
N TRP A 30 17.75 9.20 4.02
CA TRP A 30 17.64 10.63 4.34
C TRP A 30 16.18 11.13 4.43
N ARG A 31 15.24 10.42 3.80
CA ARG A 31 13.79 10.69 3.87
C ARG A 31 13.10 9.96 5.03
N GLY A 32 13.86 9.34 5.95
CA GLY A 32 13.32 8.62 7.10
C GLY A 32 12.80 7.20 6.79
N VAL A 33 12.93 6.70 5.57
CA VAL A 33 12.41 5.38 5.21
C VAL A 33 13.47 4.30 5.45
N ARG A 34 13.18 3.37 6.37
CA ARG A 34 14.03 2.22 6.69
C ARG A 34 13.88 1.09 5.65
N PRO A 35 14.86 0.17 5.54
CA PRO A 35 14.70 -1.03 4.73
C PRO A 35 13.48 -1.86 5.17
N THR A 36 12.75 -2.41 4.21
CA THR A 36 11.61 -3.31 4.44
C THR A 36 11.99 -4.72 4.04
N VAL A 37 11.92 -5.66 4.98
CA VAL A 37 12.24 -7.08 4.74
C VAL A 37 11.02 -7.78 4.14
N ARG A 38 11.23 -8.64 3.13
CA ARG A 38 10.15 -9.42 2.49
C ARG A 38 9.74 -10.58 3.39
N GLY A 39 8.44 -10.89 3.48
CA GLY A 39 7.94 -12.02 4.28
C GLY A 39 8.52 -13.39 3.91
N VAL A 40 8.84 -13.59 2.63
CA VAL A 40 9.50 -14.82 2.12
C VAL A 40 10.92 -15.01 2.71
N ALA A 41 11.55 -13.95 3.19
CA ALA A 41 12.88 -14.02 3.80
C ALA A 41 12.81 -14.23 5.33
N MET A 42 11.62 -14.40 5.89
CA MET A 42 11.40 -14.54 7.33
C MET A 42 11.11 -16.01 7.71
N ASN A 43 11.05 -16.31 9.00
CA ASN A 43 10.67 -17.63 9.48
C ASN A 43 9.14 -17.79 9.51
N PRO A 44 8.59 -19.03 9.58
CA PRO A 44 7.15 -19.27 9.69
C PRO A 44 6.47 -18.56 10.85
N VAL A 45 7.19 -18.34 11.96
CA VAL A 45 6.69 -17.63 13.15
C VAL A 45 6.52 -16.13 12.92
N ASP A 46 7.33 -15.55 12.03
CA ASP A 46 7.41 -14.10 11.81
C ASP A 46 6.47 -13.63 10.70
N HIS A 47 6.23 -14.48 9.70
CA HIS A 47 5.39 -14.13 8.56
C HIS A 47 4.68 -15.36 7.98
N PRO A 48 3.42 -15.23 7.54
CA PRO A 48 2.71 -16.31 6.82
C PRO A 48 3.33 -16.75 5.48
N HIS A 49 4.42 -16.12 5.04
CA HIS A 49 5.16 -16.49 3.82
C HIS A 49 6.55 -17.04 4.17
N GLY A 50 6.88 -17.12 5.45
CA GLY A 50 8.19 -17.54 5.92
C GLY A 50 8.36 -19.05 5.96
N GLY A 51 9.62 -19.48 5.92
CA GLY A 51 10.03 -20.88 5.91
C GLY A 51 9.96 -21.58 4.55
N GLY A 52 10.05 -22.91 4.59
CA GLY A 52 10.32 -23.76 3.43
C GLY A 52 11.82 -23.87 3.13
N GLU A 53 12.18 -24.87 2.34
CA GLU A 53 13.56 -25.05 1.88
C GLU A 53 13.87 -24.11 0.71
N GLY A 54 14.97 -23.36 0.80
CA GLY A 54 15.34 -22.38 -0.22
C GLY A 54 14.36 -21.21 -0.33
N LYS A 55 14.28 -20.58 -1.51
CA LYS A 55 13.42 -19.42 -1.75
C LYS A 55 12.05 -19.88 -2.27
N THR A 56 11.15 -20.22 -1.36
CA THR A 56 9.77 -20.62 -1.69
C THR A 56 8.76 -19.55 -1.26
N SER A 57 7.61 -19.48 -1.92
CA SER A 57 6.54 -18.53 -1.59
C SER A 57 5.60 -19.01 -0.47
N GLY A 58 5.98 -20.07 0.26
CA GLY A 58 5.16 -20.68 1.32
C GLY A 58 3.82 -21.27 0.84
N GLY A 59 3.58 -21.36 -0.48
CA GLY A 59 2.37 -21.95 -1.07
C GLY A 59 1.06 -21.19 -0.81
N ARG A 60 1.10 -20.01 -0.19
CA ARG A 60 -0.08 -19.27 0.28
C ARG A 60 -0.40 -18.07 -0.62
N HIS A 61 -1.69 -17.71 -0.69
CA HIS A 61 -2.09 -16.43 -1.29
C HIS A 61 -1.40 -15.24 -0.58
N PRO A 62 -0.99 -14.18 -1.31
CA PRO A 62 -0.27 -13.06 -0.71
C PRO A 62 -1.03 -12.35 0.42
N VAL A 63 -0.49 -12.42 1.62
CA VAL A 63 -1.02 -11.78 2.83
C VAL A 63 0.00 -10.84 3.49
N SER A 64 -0.50 -9.98 4.37
CA SER A 64 0.31 -9.20 5.30
C SER A 64 0.90 -10.10 6.40
N PRO A 65 1.83 -9.59 7.24
CA PRO A 65 2.31 -10.33 8.40
C PRO A 65 1.20 -10.81 9.34
N TRP A 66 0.06 -10.11 9.35
CA TRP A 66 -1.11 -10.41 10.17
C TRP A 66 -2.21 -11.18 9.41
N GLY A 67 -1.93 -11.69 8.21
CA GLY A 67 -2.87 -12.52 7.47
C GLY A 67 -3.91 -11.77 6.62
N VAL A 68 -3.86 -10.43 6.56
CA VAL A 68 -4.77 -9.64 5.72
C VAL A 68 -4.40 -9.81 4.24
N PRO A 69 -5.32 -10.20 3.34
CA PRO A 69 -5.00 -10.37 1.93
C PRO A 69 -4.53 -9.06 1.28
N THR A 70 -3.43 -9.11 0.53
CA THR A 70 -2.78 -7.92 -0.05
C THR A 70 -3.16 -7.65 -1.49
N LYS A 71 -3.71 -8.64 -2.20
CA LYS A 71 -4.18 -8.51 -3.59
C LYS A 71 -5.69 -8.41 -3.64
N GLY A 72 -6.21 -7.31 -4.21
CA GLY A 72 -7.64 -7.14 -4.55
C GLY A 72 -8.63 -6.96 -3.37
N TYR A 73 -8.20 -7.24 -2.14
CA TYR A 73 -9.03 -7.14 -0.94
C TYR A 73 -9.36 -5.69 -0.57
N LYS A 74 -10.62 -5.44 -0.19
CA LYS A 74 -11.09 -4.13 0.26
C LYS A 74 -10.94 -4.03 1.77
N THR A 75 -10.17 -3.06 2.24
CA THR A 75 -9.94 -2.84 3.68
C THR A 75 -10.92 -1.86 4.34
N ARG A 76 -11.71 -1.11 3.56
CA ARG A 76 -12.64 -0.09 4.09
C ARG A 76 -14.05 -0.65 4.25
N GLU A 77 -14.61 -0.52 5.45
CA GLU A 77 -15.97 -1.02 5.80
C GLU A 77 -16.90 0.02 6.46
N ASN A 78 -16.54 1.31 6.46
CA ASN A 78 -17.28 2.34 7.19
C ASN A 78 -18.61 2.76 6.51
N LYS A 79 -19.73 2.21 7.02
CA LYS A 79 -21.10 2.51 6.57
C LYS A 79 -21.48 4.00 6.64
N ARG A 80 -21.04 4.74 7.67
CA ARG A 80 -21.36 6.17 7.85
C ARG A 80 -20.90 7.01 6.66
N THR A 81 -19.76 6.63 6.08
CA THR A 81 -19.15 7.37 4.97
C THR A 81 -19.57 6.89 3.59
N ASP A 82 -20.16 5.69 3.49
CA ASP A 82 -20.55 5.10 2.20
C ASP A 82 -21.66 5.90 1.51
N GLY A 83 -22.61 6.45 2.28
CA GLY A 83 -23.68 7.30 1.73
C GLY A 83 -23.18 8.62 1.12
N MET A 84 -21.95 9.04 1.43
CA MET A 84 -21.33 10.24 0.85
C MET A 84 -20.67 9.97 -0.52
N ILE A 85 -20.66 8.73 -0.99
CA ILE A 85 -19.98 8.31 -2.23
C ILE A 85 -20.99 8.04 -3.34
N LEU A 86 -21.06 8.93 -4.33
CA LEU A 86 -21.95 8.75 -5.50
C LEU A 86 -21.42 7.71 -6.49
N ARG A 87 -20.11 7.70 -6.75
CA ARG A 87 -19.47 6.78 -7.70
C ARG A 87 -18.18 6.22 -7.13
N ARG A 88 -18.04 4.89 -7.16
CA ARG A 88 -16.82 4.21 -6.72
C ARG A 88 -15.72 4.28 -7.78
N ARG A 89 -14.46 4.31 -7.35
CA ARG A 89 -13.29 4.23 -8.24
C ARG A 89 -13.31 2.95 -9.08
N LYS A 90 -12.98 3.05 -10.36
CA LYS A 90 -12.75 1.85 -11.22
C LYS A 90 -11.63 1.02 -10.58
N ARG A 91 -11.85 -0.27 -10.40
CA ARG A 91 -10.78 -1.16 -9.93
C ARG A 91 -9.92 -1.53 -11.12
N GLY A 92 -8.65 -1.15 -11.08
CA GLY A 92 -7.65 -1.80 -11.93
C GLY A 92 -7.37 -3.18 -11.36
N VAL A 93 -7.50 -4.22 -12.18
CA VAL A 93 -6.90 -5.51 -11.86
C VAL A 93 -5.39 -5.30 -11.91
N ARG A 94 -4.72 -5.47 -10.77
CA ARG A 94 -3.26 -5.61 -10.67
C ARG A 94 -2.99 -6.94 -9.99
#